data_AF-A0A9Q1CYD7-F1
#
_entry.id   AF-A0A9Q1CYD7-F1
#
_cell.length_a   1.000
_cell.length_b   1.000
_cell.length_c   1.000
_cell.angle_alpha   90.00
_cell.angle_beta   90.00
_cell.angle_gamma   90.00
#
_symmetry.space_group_name_H-M   'P 1'
#
loop_
_entity.id
_entity.type
_entity.pdbx_description
1 polymer ?
#
loop_
_entity_poly.entity_id
_entity_poly.type
_entity_poly.pdbx_seq_one_letter_code
_entity_poly.pdbx_strand_id
1 'polypeptide(L)'
;MLANNRRIKQNEYGRFTTAHLGSSMMQAVACLRWDSETRQKEENLVEWSLSTWQNQRQSVLQYTGASVLQHAGCTRFQEKRASIGNCLMDEEMSRQTATALPTGASKCASSQRGPPLSGTTASNTDLASLFECPVCFDYVLPPILQCQSGHLVCSNCRPKLTCCPTCRGPLGSIRNLAMEKVANSVLFPCKYASSGCEVTLPHTEKAEHEELCEFRPYSCPCPGASCKWQGSLDAVMPHLLHQHKSITTLQGEDIVFLATDINLPGAVDWVMMQSCFGFHFMLVLEKQEKYDGHQQFFAIVQLIGTRKQAENFAYRLELNGHRRRLTWEATPRSIHEGIATAIMNSDCLVFDTSIAQLFAENGNLGINVTISMC
;
A
#
# COMPACT_ATOMS: atom_id res chain seq x y z
N MET A 1 -54.31 26.64 25.83
CA MET A 1 -54.85 26.27 24.50
C MET A 1 -54.54 27.39 23.51
N LEU A 2 -54.27 27.02 22.25
CA LEU A 2 -54.43 27.78 20.98
C LEU A 2 -54.15 29.30 20.92
N ALA A 3 -53.43 29.72 19.86
CA ALA A 3 -53.06 31.10 19.58
C ALA A 3 -53.90 31.74 18.45
N ASN A 4 -53.94 33.08 18.42
CA ASN A 4 -54.33 33.94 17.28
C ASN A 4 -54.09 35.43 17.65
N ASN A 5 -53.98 36.41 16.75
CA ASN A 5 -53.30 36.50 15.43
C ASN A 5 -53.43 37.95 14.90
N ARG A 6 -52.43 38.48 14.17
CA ARG A 6 -52.55 39.67 13.27
C ARG A 6 -52.83 41.04 13.98
N ARG A 7 -52.58 42.23 13.40
CA ARG A 7 -51.75 42.73 12.26
C ARG A 7 -51.76 44.28 12.29
N ILE A 8 -50.65 44.92 11.86
CA ILE A 8 -50.61 46.20 11.06
C ILE A 8 -51.08 47.48 11.84
N LYS A 9 -50.40 48.63 11.84
CA LYS A 9 -50.02 49.50 10.69
C LYS A 9 -48.95 50.57 11.06
N GLN A 10 -48.06 50.89 10.10
CA GLN A 10 -47.55 52.22 9.61
C GLN A 10 -47.66 53.48 10.53
N ASN A 11 -46.79 54.51 10.49
CA ASN A 11 -45.59 54.92 9.70
C ASN A 11 -44.89 56.10 10.50
N GLU A 12 -43.84 56.87 10.12
CA GLU A 12 -43.01 57.08 8.91
C GLU A 12 -41.62 57.72 9.28
N TYR A 13 -40.88 58.24 8.28
CA TYR A 13 -39.63 59.06 8.33
C TYR A 13 -38.31 58.37 8.79
N GLY A 14 -37.17 58.47 8.08
CA GLY A 14 -36.97 58.93 6.69
C GLY A 14 -35.51 59.22 6.27
N ARG A 15 -35.26 59.18 4.95
CA ARG A 15 -34.13 59.76 4.14
C ARG A 15 -32.70 59.16 4.15
N PHE A 16 -32.20 58.94 2.92
CA PHE A 16 -30.80 58.85 2.42
C PHE A 16 -29.90 57.69 2.95
N THR A 17 -28.93 57.14 2.20
CA THR A 17 -28.44 57.40 0.81
C THR A 17 -27.99 56.09 0.12
N THR A 18 -27.83 56.10 -1.21
CA THR A 18 -27.40 54.93 -2.02
C THR A 18 -25.88 54.70 -2.01
N ALA A 19 -25.37 53.59 -1.43
CA ALA A 19 -23.96 53.19 -1.58
C ALA A 19 -23.60 51.72 -1.22
N HIS A 20 -24.33 50.67 -1.65
CA HIS A 20 -23.90 49.26 -1.39
C HIS A 20 -24.33 48.25 -2.48
N LEU A 21 -23.80 48.38 -3.71
CA LEU A 21 -23.93 47.38 -4.79
C LEU A 21 -22.55 47.03 -5.42
N GLY A 22 -21.47 47.09 -4.63
CA GLY A 22 -20.08 46.98 -5.11
C GLY A 22 -19.28 45.77 -4.62
N SER A 23 -19.84 44.86 -3.82
CA SER A 23 -19.09 43.75 -3.19
C SER A 23 -19.41 42.38 -3.80
N SER A 24 -20.70 42.05 -3.97
CA SER A 24 -21.15 40.70 -4.39
C SER A 24 -20.65 40.23 -5.76
N MET A 25 -20.19 41.12 -6.64
CA MET A 25 -19.71 40.75 -7.97
C MET A 25 -18.21 40.40 -8.00
N MET A 26 -17.41 40.91 -7.05
CA MET A 26 -15.97 40.59 -6.95
C MET A 26 -15.73 39.13 -6.55
N GLN A 27 -16.50 38.60 -5.59
CA GLN A 27 -16.34 37.21 -5.12
C GLN A 27 -16.77 36.17 -6.16
N ALA A 28 -17.81 36.46 -6.94
CA ALA A 28 -18.24 35.60 -8.06
C ALA A 28 -17.16 35.52 -9.16
N VAL A 29 -16.56 36.66 -9.53
CA VAL A 29 -15.45 36.69 -10.49
C VAL A 29 -14.21 35.99 -9.95
N ALA A 30 -13.91 36.11 -8.65
CA ALA A 30 -12.78 35.42 -8.02
C ALA A 30 -12.92 33.89 -8.08
N CYS A 31 -14.09 33.33 -7.76
CA CYS A 31 -14.34 31.88 -7.86
C CYS A 31 -14.18 31.38 -9.30
N LEU A 32 -14.80 32.06 -10.28
CA LEU A 32 -14.72 31.67 -11.69
C LEU A 32 -13.29 31.76 -12.25
N ARG A 33 -12.46 32.69 -11.74
CA ARG A 33 -11.04 32.77 -12.10
C ARG A 33 -10.24 31.60 -11.52
N TRP A 34 -10.43 31.29 -10.24
CA TRP A 34 -9.77 30.16 -9.59
C TRP A 34 -10.09 28.85 -10.32
N ASP A 35 -11.38 28.61 -10.60
CA ASP A 35 -11.86 27.40 -11.27
C ASP A 35 -11.26 27.23 -12.69
N SER A 36 -11.05 28.35 -13.41
CA SER A 36 -10.32 28.34 -14.68
C SER A 36 -8.83 28.03 -14.53
N GLU A 37 -8.17 28.52 -13.48
CA GLU A 37 -6.75 28.26 -13.24
C GLU A 37 -6.47 26.85 -12.71
N THR A 38 -7.39 26.23 -11.97
CA THR A 38 -7.30 24.80 -11.61
C THR A 38 -7.51 23.91 -12.83
N ARG A 39 -8.53 24.20 -13.64
CA ARG A 39 -8.82 23.43 -14.88
C ARG A 39 -7.66 23.48 -15.87
N GLN A 40 -7.05 24.66 -16.06
CA GLN A 40 -5.87 24.80 -16.91
C GLN A 40 -4.65 24.01 -16.38
N LYS A 41 -4.52 23.85 -15.06
CA LYS A 41 -3.45 23.03 -14.43
C LYS A 41 -3.70 21.53 -14.62
N GLU A 42 -4.95 21.06 -14.53
CA GLU A 42 -5.30 19.66 -14.82
C GLU A 42 -5.07 19.31 -16.30
N GLU A 43 -5.49 20.18 -17.23
CA GLU A 43 -5.25 19.98 -18.67
C GLU A 43 -3.74 19.93 -18.99
N ASN A 44 -2.94 20.83 -18.40
CA ASN A 44 -1.47 20.79 -18.53
C ASN A 44 -0.86 19.51 -17.93
N LEU A 45 -1.36 19.00 -16.80
CA LEU A 45 -0.89 17.73 -16.21
C LEU A 45 -1.20 16.52 -17.11
N VAL A 46 -2.36 16.51 -17.77
CA VAL A 46 -2.72 15.47 -18.74
C VAL A 46 -1.79 15.53 -19.96
N GLU A 47 -1.52 16.71 -20.53
CA GLU A 47 -0.56 16.85 -21.63
C GLU A 47 0.88 16.50 -21.23
N TRP A 48 1.31 16.84 -20.00
CA TRP A 48 2.61 16.41 -19.46
C TRP A 48 2.70 14.89 -19.33
N SER A 49 1.62 14.23 -18.89
CA SER A 49 1.58 12.76 -18.79
C SER A 49 1.69 12.09 -20.17
N LEU A 50 0.99 12.62 -21.19
CA LEU A 50 1.00 12.10 -22.56
C LEU A 50 2.35 12.31 -23.26
N SER A 51 2.93 13.51 -23.14
CA SER A 51 4.25 13.82 -23.71
C SER A 51 5.39 13.05 -23.04
N THR A 52 5.33 12.86 -21.72
CA THR A 52 6.28 11.99 -20.98
C THR A 52 6.18 10.54 -21.46
N TRP A 53 4.96 10.01 -21.63
CA TRP A 53 4.73 8.65 -22.12
C TRP A 53 5.17 8.45 -23.59
N GLN A 54 5.02 9.48 -24.44
CA GLN A 54 5.54 9.47 -25.81
C GLN A 54 7.07 9.51 -25.87
N ASN A 55 7.72 10.36 -25.05
CA ASN A 55 9.18 10.45 -25.01
C ASN A 55 9.82 9.14 -24.49
N GLN A 56 9.23 8.53 -23.46
CA GLN A 56 9.70 7.24 -22.93
C GLN A 56 9.58 6.10 -23.96
N ARG A 57 8.72 6.24 -24.97
CA ARG A 57 8.58 5.31 -26.11
C ARG A 57 9.64 5.50 -27.21
N GLN A 58 10.27 6.67 -27.33
CA GLN A 58 11.37 6.89 -28.29
C GLN A 58 12.71 6.33 -27.82
N SER A 59 12.97 6.32 -26.50
CA SER A 59 14.24 5.86 -25.92
C SER A 59 14.55 4.37 -26.10
N VAL A 60 13.62 3.57 -26.64
CA VAL A 60 13.75 2.09 -26.76
C VAL A 60 14.04 1.65 -28.21
N LEU A 61 14.19 2.58 -29.16
CA LEU A 61 14.37 2.28 -30.60
C LEU A 61 15.78 2.55 -31.16
N GLN A 62 16.81 2.69 -30.31
CA GLN A 62 18.20 2.88 -30.77
C GLN A 62 19.08 1.62 -30.81
N TYR A 63 18.57 0.44 -30.41
CA TYR A 63 19.35 -0.82 -30.39
C TYR A 63 18.63 -2.02 -31.04
N THR A 64 18.24 -1.90 -32.31
CA THR A 64 18.33 -2.98 -33.33
C THR A 64 18.04 -2.42 -34.72
N GLY A 65 19.03 -2.44 -35.63
CA GLY A 65 18.82 -2.09 -37.04
C GLY A 65 18.48 -3.32 -37.89
N ALA A 66 17.26 -3.37 -38.45
CA ALA A 66 16.87 -4.34 -39.48
C ALA A 66 15.82 -3.71 -40.42
N SER A 67 15.83 -4.10 -41.71
CA SER A 67 15.10 -3.40 -42.77
C SER A 67 13.59 -3.69 -42.80
N VAL A 68 12.84 -2.60 -42.91
CA VAL A 68 11.55 -2.41 -43.60
C VAL A 68 11.07 -3.57 -44.48
N LEU A 69 9.82 -3.99 -44.25
CA LEU A 69 8.79 -4.09 -45.29
C LEU A 69 7.40 -3.82 -44.68
N GLN A 70 6.59 -3.02 -45.36
CA GLN A 70 5.21 -2.68 -44.95
C GLN A 70 4.22 -3.61 -45.66
N HIS A 71 3.11 -3.99 -45.00
CA HIS A 71 1.76 -3.63 -45.49
C HIS A 71 0.62 -4.05 -44.53
N ALA A 72 -0.35 -3.14 -44.40
CA ALA A 72 -1.81 -3.28 -44.21
C ALA A 72 -2.47 -4.46 -43.43
N GLY A 73 -3.62 -4.13 -42.81
CA GLY A 73 -4.83 -4.95 -43.01
C GLY A 73 -5.45 -5.68 -41.82
N CYS A 74 -5.93 -4.96 -40.80
CA CYS A 74 -6.86 -5.56 -39.83
C CYS A 74 -8.28 -5.66 -40.41
N THR A 75 -8.56 -6.70 -41.20
CA THR A 75 -9.92 -6.96 -41.72
C THR A 75 -10.27 -8.45 -41.80
N ARG A 76 -11.30 -8.81 -41.02
CA ARG A 76 -12.41 -9.73 -41.35
C ARG A 76 -12.08 -11.17 -41.81
N PHE A 77 -12.50 -12.13 -40.99
CA PHE A 77 -13.03 -13.41 -41.50
C PHE A 77 -14.39 -13.70 -40.85
N GLN A 78 -15.37 -14.08 -41.67
CA GLN A 78 -16.70 -14.53 -41.24
C GLN A 78 -16.95 -15.97 -41.70
N GLU A 79 -17.68 -16.71 -40.88
CA GLU A 79 -18.64 -17.75 -41.26
C GLU A 79 -18.23 -18.81 -42.31
N LYS A 80 -17.83 -19.98 -41.79
CA LYS A 80 -18.36 -21.32 -42.14
C LYS A 80 -17.79 -22.33 -41.12
N ARG A 81 -18.51 -23.35 -40.66
CA ARG A 81 -19.86 -23.84 -41.02
C ARG A 81 -20.44 -24.57 -39.79
N ALA A 82 -21.65 -24.24 -39.36
CA ALA A 82 -22.37 -25.13 -38.45
C ALA A 82 -22.97 -26.29 -39.26
N SER A 83 -22.96 -27.50 -38.71
CA SER A 83 -23.81 -28.61 -39.15
C SER A 83 -24.55 -29.15 -37.93
N ILE A 84 -25.82 -29.46 -38.12
CA ILE A 84 -26.74 -29.83 -37.04
C ILE A 84 -26.52 -31.30 -36.66
N GLY A 85 -26.55 -31.58 -35.35
CA GLY A 85 -26.30 -32.90 -34.78
C GLY A 85 -27.03 -33.15 -33.47
N ASN A 86 -28.30 -32.72 -33.37
CA ASN A 86 -29.17 -33.17 -32.28
C ASN A 86 -29.66 -34.59 -32.57
N CYS A 87 -29.29 -35.54 -31.72
CA CYS A 87 -30.09 -36.73 -31.45
C CYS A 87 -30.39 -36.76 -29.94
N LEU A 88 -31.60 -37.17 -29.59
CA LEU A 88 -32.07 -37.22 -28.21
C LEU A 88 -31.67 -38.53 -27.53
N MET A 89 -32.03 -38.63 -26.25
CA MET A 89 -31.83 -39.78 -25.38
C MET A 89 -32.57 -41.01 -25.92
N ASP A 90 -31.96 -42.18 -25.77
CA ASP A 90 -32.68 -43.43 -25.53
C ASP A 90 -32.06 -44.08 -24.28
N GLU A 91 -32.90 -44.59 -23.39
CA GLU A 91 -32.49 -45.40 -22.25
C GLU A 91 -32.45 -46.87 -22.67
N GLU A 92 -31.37 -47.60 -22.37
CA GLU A 92 -31.57 -48.99 -21.98
C GLU A 92 -30.57 -49.48 -20.92
N MET A 93 -31.06 -50.40 -20.10
CA MET A 93 -30.41 -50.88 -18.88
C MET A 93 -29.84 -52.28 -19.12
N SER A 94 -28.59 -52.50 -18.71
CA SER A 94 -28.10 -53.86 -18.43
C SER A 94 -27.23 -53.89 -17.19
N ARG A 95 -27.72 -54.62 -16.18
CA ARG A 95 -27.01 -54.94 -14.94
C ARG A 95 -26.17 -56.19 -15.17
N GLN A 96 -25.00 -56.28 -14.54
CA GLN A 96 -24.59 -57.54 -13.94
C GLN A 96 -23.61 -57.32 -12.77
N THR A 97 -23.87 -57.99 -11.67
CA THR A 97 -23.08 -57.99 -10.43
C THR A 97 -22.70 -59.42 -10.08
N ALA A 98 -21.43 -59.71 -9.78
CA ALA A 98 -21.06 -60.79 -8.86
C ALA A 98 -19.58 -60.75 -8.43
N THR A 99 -19.40 -60.89 -7.12
CA THR A 99 -18.20 -61.29 -6.36
C THR A 99 -17.44 -62.53 -6.87
N ALA A 100 -16.13 -62.56 -6.63
CA ALA A 100 -15.49 -63.61 -5.80
C ALA A 100 -14.02 -63.28 -5.44
N LEU A 101 -13.56 -63.68 -4.24
CA LEU A 101 -12.14 -64.01 -3.99
C LEU A 101 -11.90 -65.49 -4.35
N PRO A 102 -10.64 -65.89 -4.55
CA PRO A 102 -10.11 -66.83 -3.56
C PRO A 102 -8.69 -66.48 -3.07
N THR A 103 -8.34 -67.05 -1.91
CA THR A 103 -6.99 -67.04 -1.35
C THR A 103 -6.06 -67.99 -2.13
N GLY A 104 -4.79 -67.59 -2.30
CA GLY A 104 -3.77 -68.43 -2.91
C GLY A 104 -2.36 -67.94 -2.57
N ALA A 105 -1.69 -68.60 -1.62
CA ALA A 105 -0.33 -68.26 -1.25
C ALA A 105 0.68 -69.07 -2.08
N SER A 106 1.58 -68.37 -2.79
CA SER A 106 2.76 -68.98 -3.41
C SER A 106 3.94 -68.01 -3.35
N LYS A 107 5.05 -68.47 -2.75
CA LYS A 107 6.34 -67.78 -2.83
C LYS A 107 7.05 -68.22 -4.12
N CYS A 108 7.55 -67.27 -4.90
CA CYS A 108 8.76 -67.50 -5.69
C CYS A 108 9.44 -66.16 -5.96
N ALA A 109 10.78 -66.13 -5.90
CA ALA A 109 11.56 -64.93 -6.14
C ALA A 109 12.27 -65.03 -7.50
N SER A 110 12.27 -63.95 -8.27
CA SER A 110 13.10 -63.81 -9.47
C SER A 110 13.73 -62.41 -9.50
N SER A 111 15.06 -62.37 -9.34
CA SER A 111 15.80 -61.12 -9.43
C SER A 111 15.90 -60.66 -10.88
N GLN A 112 15.36 -59.49 -11.19
CA GLN A 112 15.63 -58.75 -12.43
C GLN A 112 16.11 -57.35 -12.04
N ARG A 113 17.44 -57.17 -11.99
CA ARG A 113 18.09 -55.91 -11.62
C ARG A 113 18.06 -54.96 -12.81
N GLY A 114 16.98 -54.21 -12.96
CA GLY A 114 16.97 -53.02 -13.82
C GLY A 114 18.03 -52.01 -13.38
N PRO A 115 18.56 -51.17 -14.30
CA PRO A 115 19.42 -50.06 -13.91
C PRO A 115 18.67 -49.10 -12.98
N PRO A 116 19.32 -48.50 -11.98
CA PRO A 116 18.73 -47.37 -11.29
C PRO A 116 18.58 -46.24 -12.32
N LEU A 117 17.34 -45.91 -12.67
CA LEU A 117 17.04 -44.57 -13.17
C LEU A 117 17.43 -43.62 -12.04
N SER A 118 18.51 -42.85 -12.23
CA SER A 118 18.82 -41.71 -11.38
C SER A 118 17.65 -40.74 -11.47
N GLY A 119 16.72 -40.85 -10.54
CA GLY A 119 15.55 -39.99 -10.48
C GLY A 119 16.01 -38.58 -10.21
N THR A 120 16.04 -37.74 -11.25
CA THR A 120 16.32 -36.32 -11.14
C THR A 120 15.20 -35.66 -10.36
N THR A 121 15.30 -35.68 -9.03
CA THR A 121 14.55 -34.81 -8.15
C THR A 121 14.98 -33.39 -8.49
N ALA A 122 14.16 -32.69 -9.28
CA ALA A 122 14.35 -31.27 -9.54
C ALA A 122 14.52 -30.55 -8.20
N SER A 123 15.51 -29.67 -8.10
CA SER A 123 15.73 -28.94 -6.86
C SER A 123 14.53 -28.02 -6.62
N ASN A 124 14.29 -27.69 -5.35
CA ASN A 124 13.23 -26.75 -5.01
C ASN A 124 13.40 -25.39 -5.74
N THR A 125 14.65 -24.97 -5.98
CA THR A 125 14.99 -23.79 -6.79
C THR A 125 14.54 -23.92 -8.25
N ASP A 126 14.79 -25.08 -8.88
CA ASP A 126 14.32 -25.34 -10.25
C ASP A 126 12.79 -25.26 -10.33
N LEU A 127 12.10 -25.85 -9.34
CA LEU A 127 10.64 -25.82 -9.26
C LEU A 127 10.09 -24.43 -9.00
N ALA A 128 10.72 -23.62 -8.15
CA ALA A 128 10.32 -22.23 -7.89
C ALA A 128 10.45 -21.34 -9.14
N SER A 129 11.47 -21.55 -9.98
CA SER A 129 11.67 -20.78 -11.21
C SER A 129 10.50 -20.91 -12.20
N LEU A 130 9.78 -22.04 -12.20
CA LEU A 130 8.60 -22.28 -13.03
C LEU A 130 7.41 -21.35 -12.70
N PHE A 131 7.47 -20.63 -11.59
CA PHE A 131 6.47 -19.68 -11.14
C PHE A 131 6.87 -18.22 -11.37
N GLU A 132 8.02 -17.91 -11.97
CA GLU A 132 8.44 -16.50 -12.15
C GLU A 132 7.55 -15.75 -13.15
N CYS A 133 7.06 -14.56 -12.76
CA CYS A 133 6.24 -13.73 -13.65
C CYS A 133 7.13 -12.95 -14.63
N PRO A 134 6.99 -13.11 -15.97
CA PRO A 134 7.88 -12.53 -16.99
C PRO A 134 7.66 -11.02 -17.24
N VAL A 135 7.30 -10.27 -16.19
CA VAL A 135 6.92 -8.85 -16.22
C VAL A 135 7.44 -8.10 -14.98
N CYS A 136 7.44 -8.75 -13.81
CA CYS A 136 7.94 -8.19 -12.56
C CYS A 136 9.05 -9.05 -11.91
N PHE A 137 9.35 -10.23 -12.44
CA PHE A 137 10.35 -11.17 -11.92
C PHE A 137 10.11 -11.59 -10.45
N ASP A 138 8.84 -11.59 -10.05
CA ASP A 138 8.35 -12.07 -8.76
C ASP A 138 7.42 -13.28 -8.99
N TYR A 139 7.22 -14.11 -7.97
CA TYR A 139 6.55 -15.40 -8.10
C TYR A 139 5.03 -15.26 -8.27
N VAL A 140 4.49 -16.02 -9.22
CA VAL A 140 3.05 -16.19 -9.47
C VAL A 140 2.49 -17.13 -8.41
N LEU A 141 2.22 -16.59 -7.22
CA LEU A 141 1.57 -17.31 -6.13
C LEU A 141 0.05 -17.45 -6.38
N PRO A 142 -0.64 -18.40 -5.73
CA PRO A 142 -2.10 -18.55 -5.84
C PRO A 142 -2.89 -17.26 -5.49
N PRO A 143 -3.95 -16.91 -6.26
CA PRO A 143 -4.50 -17.62 -7.41
C PRO A 143 -3.65 -17.46 -8.68
N ILE A 144 -3.22 -18.57 -9.27
CA ILE A 144 -2.27 -18.58 -10.39
C ILE A 144 -3.03 -18.39 -11.69
N LEU A 145 -2.69 -17.35 -12.46
CA LEU A 145 -3.35 -17.02 -13.72
C LEU A 145 -2.48 -17.39 -14.93
N GLN A 146 -3.12 -17.92 -15.97
CA GLN A 146 -2.47 -18.34 -17.21
C GLN A 146 -3.16 -17.76 -18.46
N CYS A 147 -2.43 -17.66 -19.57
CA CYS A 147 -3.02 -17.48 -20.89
C CYS A 147 -3.53 -18.82 -21.47
N GLN A 148 -4.21 -18.77 -22.62
CA GLN A 148 -4.70 -19.99 -23.30
C GLN A 148 -3.57 -20.96 -23.71
N SER A 149 -2.32 -20.50 -23.77
CA SER A 149 -1.12 -21.31 -24.07
C SER A 149 -0.35 -21.77 -22.83
N GLY A 150 -0.89 -21.59 -21.61
CA GLY A 150 -0.29 -22.07 -20.37
C GLY A 150 0.72 -21.14 -19.68
N HIS A 151 1.16 -20.06 -20.32
CA HIS A 151 2.12 -19.11 -19.72
C HIS A 151 1.51 -18.36 -18.53
N LEU A 152 2.24 -18.32 -17.40
CA LEU A 152 1.80 -17.73 -16.15
C LEU A 152 2.01 -16.21 -16.09
N VAL A 153 1.13 -15.51 -15.36
CA VAL A 153 1.24 -14.07 -15.05
C VAL A 153 0.67 -13.82 -13.65
N CYS A 154 1.35 -13.01 -12.83
CA CYS A 154 0.88 -12.72 -11.46
C CYS A 154 -0.36 -11.81 -11.46
N SER A 155 -1.14 -11.89 -10.38
CA SER A 155 -2.32 -11.06 -10.12
C SER A 155 -2.04 -9.56 -10.27
N ASN A 156 -0.86 -9.09 -9.83
CA ASN A 156 -0.44 -7.68 -9.87
C ASN A 156 -0.06 -7.15 -11.27
N CYS A 157 0.33 -8.04 -12.19
CA CYS A 157 0.66 -7.69 -13.58
C CYS A 157 -0.51 -7.94 -14.52
N ARG A 158 -1.34 -8.95 -14.28
CA ARG A 158 -2.48 -9.31 -15.12
C ARG A 158 -3.39 -8.13 -15.53
N PRO A 159 -3.86 -7.22 -14.65
CA PRO A 159 -4.75 -6.13 -15.05
C PRO A 159 -4.06 -5.04 -15.90
N LYS A 160 -2.72 -5.01 -15.93
CA LYS A 160 -1.91 -4.04 -16.68
C LYS A 160 -1.64 -4.49 -18.12
N LEU A 161 -2.19 -5.64 -18.55
CA LEU A 161 -1.82 -6.34 -19.77
C LEU A 161 -3.05 -6.73 -20.60
N THR A 162 -2.99 -6.46 -21.91
CA THR A 162 -4.03 -6.81 -22.89
C THR A 162 -3.78 -8.16 -23.58
N CYS A 163 -2.51 -8.54 -23.76
CA CYS A 163 -2.08 -9.81 -24.34
C CYS A 163 -0.94 -10.45 -23.55
N CYS A 164 -0.70 -11.75 -23.77
CA CYS A 164 0.31 -12.51 -23.03
C CYS A 164 1.73 -12.01 -23.39
N PRO A 165 2.58 -11.67 -22.40
CA PRO A 165 3.94 -11.19 -22.68
C PRO A 165 4.78 -12.22 -23.45
N THR A 166 4.60 -13.51 -23.15
CA THR A 166 5.40 -14.60 -23.76
C THR A 166 4.92 -14.99 -25.16
N CYS A 167 3.63 -15.28 -25.35
CA CYS A 167 3.11 -15.79 -26.64
C CYS A 167 2.26 -14.79 -27.44
N ARG A 168 2.03 -13.57 -26.94
CA ARG A 168 1.16 -12.53 -27.54
C ARG A 168 -0.32 -12.92 -27.75
N GLY A 169 -0.71 -14.14 -27.39
CA GLY A 169 -2.10 -14.61 -27.38
C GLY A 169 -2.97 -13.92 -26.32
N PRO A 170 -4.30 -14.16 -26.34
CA PRO A 170 -5.23 -13.50 -25.44
C PRO A 170 -4.98 -13.91 -23.97
N LEU A 171 -4.90 -12.91 -23.09
CA LEU A 171 -4.98 -13.13 -21.64
C LEU A 171 -6.45 -13.25 -21.25
N GLY A 172 -6.90 -14.46 -20.93
CA GLY A 172 -8.16 -14.68 -20.23
C GLY A 172 -8.08 -14.32 -18.76
N SER A 173 -9.03 -14.81 -17.96
CA SER A 173 -8.89 -14.93 -16.50
C SER A 173 -8.94 -16.42 -16.13
N ILE A 174 -8.01 -17.18 -16.71
CA ILE A 174 -7.94 -18.63 -16.57
C ILE A 174 -7.06 -18.93 -15.37
N ARG A 175 -7.61 -19.55 -14.32
CA ARG A 175 -6.80 -20.07 -13.19
C ARG A 175 -6.13 -21.38 -13.58
N ASN A 176 -4.90 -21.59 -13.10
CA ASN A 176 -4.18 -22.86 -13.24
C ASN A 176 -4.23 -23.64 -11.92
N LEU A 177 -5.35 -24.33 -11.69
CA LEU A 177 -5.59 -25.14 -10.49
C LEU A 177 -4.60 -26.31 -10.32
N ALA A 178 -3.87 -26.69 -11.38
CA ALA A 178 -2.79 -27.67 -11.28
C ALA A 178 -1.52 -27.04 -10.70
N MET A 179 -1.10 -25.89 -11.23
CA MET A 179 0.04 -25.14 -10.65
C MET A 179 -0.25 -24.63 -9.24
N GLU A 180 -1.49 -24.28 -8.91
CA GLU A 180 -1.87 -23.95 -7.51
C GLU A 180 -1.66 -25.14 -6.56
N LYS A 181 -1.84 -26.39 -7.03
CA LYS A 181 -1.51 -27.58 -6.24
C LYS A 181 -0.01 -27.84 -6.14
N VAL A 182 0.76 -27.58 -7.21
CA VAL A 182 2.23 -27.71 -7.20
C VAL A 182 2.86 -26.65 -6.28
N ALA A 183 2.32 -25.42 -6.23
CA ALA A 183 2.79 -24.36 -5.34
C ALA A 183 2.73 -24.77 -3.85
N ASN A 184 1.78 -25.63 -3.44
CA ASN A 184 1.70 -26.15 -2.07
C ASN A 184 2.88 -27.09 -1.70
N SER A 185 3.66 -27.56 -2.68
CA SER A 185 4.84 -28.42 -2.49
C SER A 185 6.17 -27.76 -2.85
N VAL A 186 6.17 -26.44 -3.08
CA VAL A 186 7.37 -25.65 -3.42
C VAL A 186 7.58 -24.59 -2.34
N LEU A 187 8.82 -24.45 -1.89
CA LEU A 187 9.26 -23.37 -1.01
C LEU A 187 9.79 -22.22 -1.88
N PHE A 188 9.24 -21.03 -1.72
CA PHE A 188 9.63 -19.85 -2.46
C PHE A 188 10.61 -19.03 -1.61
N PRO A 189 11.72 -18.53 -2.17
CA PRO A 189 12.62 -17.64 -1.44
C PRO A 189 11.92 -16.31 -1.11
N CYS A 190 12.33 -15.69 -0.01
CA CYS A 190 11.94 -14.33 0.34
C CYS A 190 12.32 -13.34 -0.78
N LYS A 191 11.46 -12.36 -1.09
CA LYS A 191 11.77 -11.32 -2.10
C LYS A 191 12.99 -10.46 -1.74
N TYR A 192 13.42 -10.51 -0.47
CA TYR A 192 14.63 -9.85 0.04
C TYR A 192 15.87 -10.78 0.05
N ALA A 193 15.84 -11.91 -0.66
CA ALA A 193 17.02 -12.78 -0.83
C ALA A 193 18.21 -12.05 -1.48
N SER A 194 17.94 -11.14 -2.42
CA SER A 194 18.94 -10.23 -3.00
C SER A 194 19.53 -9.22 -2.00
N SER A 195 18.91 -9.05 -0.83
CA SER A 195 19.38 -8.23 0.28
C SER A 195 20.00 -9.05 1.42
N GLY A 196 20.03 -10.39 1.30
CA GLY A 196 20.65 -11.31 2.27
C GLY A 196 19.71 -12.32 2.93
N CYS A 197 18.40 -12.31 2.63
CA CYS A 197 17.46 -13.24 3.26
C CYS A 197 17.49 -14.65 2.65
N GLU A 198 18.19 -15.59 3.30
CA GLU A 198 18.30 -16.99 2.86
C GLU A 198 17.01 -17.84 3.09
N VAL A 199 15.95 -17.24 3.64
CA VAL A 199 14.72 -17.95 4.03
C VAL A 199 13.88 -18.35 2.81
N THR A 200 13.45 -19.61 2.79
CA THR A 200 12.52 -20.19 1.80
C THR A 200 11.29 -20.76 2.50
N LEU A 201 10.09 -20.47 2.00
CA LEU A 201 8.83 -20.70 2.71
C LEU A 201 7.69 -21.17 1.78
N PRO A 202 6.67 -21.88 2.29
CA PRO A 202 5.42 -22.09 1.57
C PRO A 202 4.79 -20.75 1.15
N HIS A 203 4.09 -20.71 0.03
CA HIS A 203 3.45 -19.49 -0.47
C HIS A 203 2.46 -18.85 0.53
N THR A 204 1.89 -19.65 1.42
CA THR A 204 0.99 -19.22 2.50
C THR A 204 1.68 -18.41 3.60
N GLU A 205 2.96 -18.66 3.86
CA GLU A 205 3.75 -18.07 4.96
C GLU A 205 4.67 -16.94 4.45
N LYS A 206 5.03 -16.97 3.16
CA LYS A 206 5.91 -15.99 2.50
C LYS A 206 5.47 -14.54 2.69
N ALA A 207 4.16 -14.25 2.70
CA ALA A 207 3.65 -12.90 2.90
C ALA A 207 3.91 -12.36 4.31
N GLU A 208 3.57 -13.13 5.35
CA GLU A 208 3.77 -12.79 6.76
C GLU A 208 5.26 -12.59 7.08
N HIS A 209 6.10 -13.53 6.61
CA HIS A 209 7.55 -13.39 6.73
C HIS A 209 8.08 -12.12 6.06
N GLU A 210 7.59 -11.77 4.87
CA GLU A 210 8.08 -10.60 4.14
C GLU A 210 7.62 -9.26 4.74
N GLU A 211 6.53 -9.23 5.51
CA GLU A 211 6.19 -8.04 6.30
C GLU A 211 7.17 -7.86 7.47
N LEU A 212 7.63 -8.95 8.09
CA LEU A 212 8.49 -8.95 9.28
C LEU A 212 10.00 -9.15 9.01
N CYS A 213 10.41 -9.33 7.76
CA CYS A 213 11.78 -9.70 7.40
C CYS A 213 12.82 -8.61 7.74
N GLU A 214 13.89 -8.97 8.46
CA GLU A 214 14.96 -8.04 8.85
C GLU A 214 15.71 -7.43 7.64
N PHE A 215 15.74 -8.14 6.51
CA PHE A 215 16.36 -7.68 5.25
C PHE A 215 15.44 -6.79 4.39
N ARG A 216 14.23 -6.49 4.87
CA ARG A 216 13.29 -5.58 4.21
C ARG A 216 13.87 -4.15 4.17
N PRO A 217 13.96 -3.50 3.00
CA PRO A 217 14.32 -2.09 2.90
C PRO A 217 13.35 -1.20 3.69
N TYR A 218 13.91 -0.22 4.39
CA TYR A 218 13.15 0.79 5.13
C TYR A 218 12.51 1.76 4.14
N SER A 219 11.21 1.99 4.26
CA SER A 219 10.54 3.12 3.61
C SER A 219 10.89 4.43 4.31
N CYS A 220 10.62 5.57 3.67
CA CYS A 220 10.62 6.86 4.35
C CYS A 220 9.67 6.81 5.58
N PRO A 221 10.14 7.18 6.80
CA PRO A 221 9.31 7.14 8.01
C PRO A 221 8.45 8.39 8.22
N CYS A 222 8.63 9.44 7.40
CA CYS A 222 7.81 10.65 7.49
C CYS A 222 6.33 10.31 7.22
N PRO A 223 5.37 10.74 8.08
CA PRO A 223 3.95 10.69 7.75
C PRO A 223 3.63 11.55 6.52
N GLY A 224 2.46 11.28 5.91
CA GLY A 224 2.07 11.82 4.62
C GLY A 224 2.54 10.96 3.43
N ALA A 225 1.58 10.51 2.62
CA ALA A 225 1.81 9.47 1.60
C ALA A 225 2.62 9.89 0.36
N SER A 226 3.24 11.07 0.34
CA SER A 226 3.92 11.64 -0.84
C SER A 226 5.29 11.01 -1.12
N CYS A 227 6.06 10.67 -0.09
CA CYS A 227 7.39 10.08 -0.28
C CYS A 227 7.31 8.58 -0.61
N LYS A 228 8.05 8.15 -1.64
CA LYS A 228 8.17 6.74 -2.08
C LYS A 228 9.60 6.20 -1.99
N TRP A 229 10.47 6.89 -1.25
CA TRP A 229 11.85 6.45 -1.05
C TRP A 229 11.91 5.16 -0.22
N GLN A 230 12.86 4.29 -0.55
CA GLN A 230 13.24 3.09 0.20
C GLN A 230 14.76 2.93 0.21
N GLY A 231 15.33 2.34 1.25
CA GLY A 231 16.77 2.09 1.36
C GLY A 231 17.20 1.28 2.60
N SER A 232 18.50 1.26 2.86
CA SER A 232 19.06 0.72 4.11
C SER A 232 18.86 1.69 5.28
N LEU A 233 18.99 1.19 6.51
CA LEU A 233 18.85 1.99 7.74
C LEU A 233 19.75 3.23 7.75
N ASP A 234 21.03 3.07 7.40
CA ASP A 234 22.02 4.15 7.38
C ASP A 234 21.69 5.25 6.36
N ALA A 235 20.87 4.94 5.35
CA ALA A 235 20.44 5.89 4.33
C ALA A 235 19.19 6.69 4.73
N VAL A 236 18.47 6.30 5.79
CA VAL A 236 17.23 6.97 6.24
C VAL A 236 17.48 8.40 6.73
N MET A 237 18.47 8.62 7.60
CA MET A 237 18.79 9.97 8.09
C MET A 237 19.32 10.89 6.98
N PRO A 238 20.26 10.47 6.10
CA PRO A 238 20.60 11.21 4.90
C PRO A 238 19.38 11.54 4.02
N HIS A 239 18.47 10.59 3.80
CA HIS A 239 17.26 10.82 3.03
C HIS A 239 16.38 11.93 3.64
N LEU A 240 16.08 11.84 4.95
CA LEU A 240 15.27 12.83 5.66
C LEU A 240 15.89 14.23 5.56
N LEU A 241 17.18 14.38 5.86
CA LEU A 241 17.88 15.67 5.83
C LEU A 241 17.92 16.32 4.43
N HIS A 242 17.95 15.53 3.36
CA HIS A 242 18.00 16.05 1.99
C HIS A 242 16.62 16.33 1.38
N GLN A 243 15.62 15.47 1.64
CA GLN A 243 14.31 15.53 1.00
C GLN A 243 13.22 16.18 1.89
N HIS A 244 13.33 16.06 3.22
CA HIS A 244 12.33 16.53 4.20
C HIS A 244 12.87 17.70 5.04
N LYS A 245 13.42 18.72 4.36
CA LYS A 245 14.10 19.88 4.97
C LYS A 245 13.26 20.73 5.93
N SER A 246 11.94 20.53 5.97
CA SER A 246 11.02 21.15 6.92
C SER A 246 11.04 20.51 8.31
N ILE A 247 11.56 19.28 8.46
CA ILE A 247 11.60 18.58 9.74
C ILE A 247 12.74 19.15 10.59
N THR A 248 12.37 19.93 11.60
CA THR A 248 13.32 20.49 12.57
C THR A 248 13.94 19.38 13.40
N THR A 249 15.26 19.45 13.65
CA THR A 249 15.98 18.53 14.54
C THR A 249 16.44 19.27 15.79
N LEU A 250 16.05 18.79 16.97
CA LEU A 250 16.51 19.27 18.27
C LEU A 250 17.49 18.27 18.91
N GLN A 251 18.43 18.77 19.69
CA GLN A 251 19.41 17.98 20.44
C GLN A 251 19.06 17.99 21.93
N GLY A 252 19.17 16.84 22.59
CA GLY A 252 18.88 16.69 24.02
C GLY A 252 17.91 15.54 24.31
N GLU A 253 18.04 14.98 25.51
CA GLU A 253 17.18 13.90 26.01
C GLU A 253 15.82 14.40 26.55
N ASP A 254 15.72 15.67 26.97
CA ASP A 254 14.48 16.31 27.39
C ASP A 254 14.26 17.60 26.60
N ILE A 255 13.15 17.69 25.84
CA ILE A 255 12.82 18.81 24.96
C ILE A 255 11.33 19.15 24.99
N VAL A 256 10.94 20.27 24.37
CA VAL A 256 9.53 20.62 24.12
C VAL A 256 9.24 20.57 22.63
N PHE A 257 8.36 19.65 22.22
CA PHE A 257 7.78 19.59 20.89
C PHE A 257 6.55 20.51 20.83
N LEU A 258 6.66 21.61 20.08
CA LEU A 258 5.58 22.59 19.92
C LEU A 258 4.82 22.33 18.62
N ALA A 259 3.59 21.83 18.71
CA ALA A 259 2.67 21.73 17.58
C ALA A 259 1.89 23.05 17.42
N THR A 260 2.14 23.77 16.33
CA THR A 260 1.51 25.08 16.08
C THR A 260 0.17 24.94 15.35
N ASP A 261 -0.79 25.82 15.65
CA ASP A 261 -2.10 25.88 14.98
C ASP A 261 -2.89 24.55 14.99
N ILE A 262 -2.96 23.85 16.14
CA ILE A 262 -3.67 22.56 16.29
C ILE A 262 -5.18 22.61 15.91
N ASN A 263 -5.72 23.82 15.83
CA ASN A 263 -7.11 24.11 15.48
C ASN A 263 -7.37 24.19 13.96
N LEU A 264 -6.35 23.97 13.11
CA LEU A 264 -6.54 23.85 11.65
C LEU A 264 -7.56 22.74 11.29
N PRO A 265 -8.44 22.96 10.29
CA PRO A 265 -9.49 22.01 9.92
C PRO A 265 -8.94 20.81 9.12
N GLY A 266 -9.59 19.66 9.27
CA GLY A 266 -9.19 18.40 8.62
C GLY A 266 -8.04 17.68 9.32
N ALA A 267 -7.45 16.71 8.61
CA ALA A 267 -6.31 15.95 9.08
C ALA A 267 -4.99 16.70 8.86
N VAL A 268 -4.11 16.69 9.87
CA VAL A 268 -2.84 17.45 9.88
C VAL A 268 -1.79 16.66 10.66
N ASP A 269 -0.56 16.62 10.14
CA ASP A 269 0.59 15.96 10.75
C ASP A 269 1.62 17.00 11.21
N TRP A 270 2.09 16.88 12.46
CA TRP A 270 3.28 17.60 12.95
C TRP A 270 4.41 16.60 13.20
N VAL A 271 5.62 16.94 12.72
CA VAL A 271 6.79 16.05 12.76
C VAL A 271 8.02 16.82 13.24
N MET A 272 8.78 16.21 14.16
CA MET A 272 10.06 16.75 14.65
C MET A 272 11.05 15.60 14.87
N MET A 273 12.35 15.85 14.68
CA MET A 273 13.40 14.91 15.09
C MET A 273 13.98 15.33 16.43
N GLN A 274 14.10 14.39 17.36
CA GLN A 274 14.91 14.49 18.57
C GLN A 274 16.20 13.68 18.41
N SER A 275 17.30 14.18 18.97
CA SER A 275 18.64 13.59 18.83
C SER A 275 19.30 13.49 20.20
N CYS A 276 19.50 12.26 20.68
CA CYS A 276 20.07 11.94 22.00
C CYS A 276 20.66 10.52 21.99
N PHE A 277 21.58 10.22 22.93
CA PHE A 277 22.25 8.91 23.08
C PHE A 277 22.96 8.36 21.82
N GLY A 278 23.25 9.22 20.81
CA GLY A 278 23.79 8.80 19.51
C GLY A 278 22.74 8.30 18.52
N PHE A 279 21.46 8.40 18.85
CA PHE A 279 20.31 7.98 18.05
C PHE A 279 19.41 9.17 17.67
N HIS A 280 18.54 8.93 16.69
CA HIS A 280 17.54 9.87 16.24
C HIS A 280 16.14 9.28 16.40
N PHE A 281 15.23 10.08 16.95
CA PHE A 281 13.85 9.70 17.25
C PHE A 281 12.91 10.66 16.53
N MET A 282 12.02 10.14 15.70
CA MET A 282 10.96 10.91 15.07
C MET A 282 9.79 11.03 16.03
N LEU A 283 9.39 12.26 16.32
CA LEU A 283 8.21 12.63 17.07
C LEU A 283 7.09 12.90 16.06
N VAL A 284 5.96 12.23 16.21
CA VAL A 284 4.78 12.42 15.36
C VAL A 284 3.59 12.77 16.23
N LEU A 285 2.90 13.85 15.88
CA LEU A 285 1.54 14.15 16.31
C LEU A 285 0.65 14.12 15.06
N GLU A 286 -0.18 13.09 14.94
CA GLU A 286 -1.15 12.95 13.85
C GLU A 286 -2.54 13.36 14.36
N LYS A 287 -3.21 14.25 13.63
CA LYS A 287 -4.61 14.62 13.87
C LYS A 287 -5.51 13.91 12.85
N GLN A 288 -6.32 12.98 13.32
CA GLN A 288 -7.33 12.30 12.51
C GLN A 288 -8.72 12.88 12.75
N GLU A 289 -9.54 12.92 11.71
CA GLU A 289 -10.97 13.25 11.77
C GLU A 289 -11.78 11.96 11.62
N LYS A 290 -12.47 11.54 12.68
CA LYS A 290 -13.36 10.38 12.64
C LYS A 290 -14.74 10.77 12.10
N TYR A 291 -15.53 9.75 11.76
CA TYR A 291 -16.95 9.90 11.45
C TYR A 291 -17.67 10.74 12.53
N ASP A 292 -18.68 11.49 12.10
CA ASP A 292 -19.41 12.51 12.88
C ASP A 292 -18.57 13.73 13.33
N GLY A 293 -17.36 13.93 12.78
CA GLY A 293 -16.55 15.14 12.99
C GLY A 293 -15.77 15.14 14.32
N HIS A 294 -15.71 14.00 15.00
CA HIS A 294 -14.88 13.85 16.20
C HIS A 294 -13.40 13.76 15.83
N GLN A 295 -12.68 14.85 16.04
CA GLN A 295 -11.23 14.93 15.83
C GLN A 295 -10.47 14.34 17.03
N GLN A 296 -9.45 13.52 16.76
CA GLN A 296 -8.55 12.94 17.75
C GLN A 296 -7.09 13.13 17.34
N PHE A 297 -6.24 13.33 18.35
CA PHE A 297 -4.80 13.49 18.24
C PHE A 297 -4.11 12.22 18.74
N PHE A 298 -3.09 11.78 18.02
CA PHE A 298 -2.29 10.60 18.32
C PHE A 298 -0.82 11.02 18.35
N ALA A 299 -0.20 10.98 19.53
CA ALA A 299 1.19 11.37 19.72
C ALA A 299 2.08 10.15 20.05
N ILE A 300 3.11 9.93 19.23
CA ILE A 300 3.97 8.72 19.28
C ILE A 300 5.43 9.06 18.96
N VAL A 301 6.35 8.25 19.48
CA VAL A 301 7.80 8.38 19.25
C VAL A 301 8.33 7.14 18.55
N GLN A 302 9.14 7.35 17.51
CA GLN A 302 9.68 6.29 16.68
C GLN A 302 11.21 6.41 16.54
N LEU A 303 11.96 5.38 16.92
CA LEU A 303 13.40 5.31 16.74
C LEU A 303 13.75 5.06 15.26
N ILE A 304 14.66 5.88 14.72
CA ILE A 304 15.38 5.62 13.46
C ILE A 304 16.43 4.53 13.71
N GLY A 305 15.98 3.28 13.80
CA GLY A 305 16.77 2.14 14.24
C GLY A 305 15.96 0.84 14.27
N THR A 306 16.64 -0.26 14.57
CA THR A 306 16.03 -1.59 14.72
C THR A 306 15.16 -1.69 15.97
N ARG A 307 14.23 -2.65 15.99
CA ARG A 307 13.43 -2.97 17.18
C ARG A 307 14.29 -3.26 18.41
N LYS A 308 15.34 -4.10 18.26
CA LYS A 308 16.27 -4.43 19.34
C LYS A 308 17.03 -3.22 19.89
N GLN A 309 17.23 -2.16 19.09
CA GLN A 309 17.77 -0.90 19.59
C GLN A 309 16.70 -0.09 20.35
N ALA A 310 15.46 -0.08 19.87
CA ALA A 310 14.35 0.62 20.51
C ALA A 310 14.02 0.04 21.89
N GLU A 311 14.13 -1.27 22.07
CA GLU A 311 13.90 -2.00 23.34
C GLU A 311 14.83 -1.58 24.51
N ASN A 312 15.90 -0.78 24.27
CA ASN A 312 16.77 -0.21 25.32
C ASN A 312 16.39 1.23 25.71
N PHE A 313 15.26 1.75 25.20
CA PHE A 313 14.79 3.11 25.45
C PHE A 313 13.33 3.15 25.91
N ALA A 314 13.04 4.11 26.77
CA ALA A 314 11.68 4.55 27.09
C ALA A 314 11.53 6.05 26.76
N TYR A 315 10.39 6.43 26.20
CA TYR A 315 9.99 7.81 26.00
C TYR A 315 8.82 8.17 26.92
N ARG A 316 8.79 9.42 27.37
CA ARG A 316 7.65 10.06 28.03
C ARG A 316 7.15 11.21 27.16
N LEU A 317 5.85 11.23 26.87
CA LEU A 317 5.14 12.41 26.38
C LEU A 317 4.30 13.00 27.51
N GLU A 318 4.38 14.31 27.70
CA GLU A 318 3.64 14.98 28.77
C GLU A 318 3.04 16.31 28.32
N LEU A 319 1.72 16.43 28.46
CA LEU A 319 0.98 17.69 28.31
C LEU A 319 0.84 18.34 29.69
N ASN A 320 1.28 19.59 29.81
CA ASN A 320 1.21 20.37 31.04
C ASN A 320 0.26 21.56 30.87
N GLY A 321 -0.59 21.81 31.87
CA GLY A 321 -1.58 22.89 31.86
C GLY A 321 -1.93 23.34 33.27
N HIS A 322 -2.73 24.40 33.40
CA HIS A 322 -2.98 25.00 34.73
C HIS A 322 -3.61 24.00 35.72
N ARG A 323 -2.79 23.54 36.67
CA ARG A 323 -3.10 22.50 37.67
C ARG A 323 -3.54 21.15 37.07
N ARG A 324 -3.11 20.83 35.84
CA ARG A 324 -3.42 19.57 35.14
C ARG A 324 -2.18 19.04 34.41
N ARG A 325 -2.09 17.72 34.30
CA ARG A 325 -1.02 17.02 33.60
C ARG A 325 -1.55 15.73 33.00
N LEU A 326 -1.18 15.41 31.77
CA LEU A 326 -1.46 14.13 31.12
C LEU A 326 -0.14 13.57 30.63
N THR A 327 0.21 12.37 31.07
CA THR A 327 1.52 11.74 30.84
C THR A 327 1.31 10.35 30.23
N TRP A 328 2.10 10.00 29.22
CA TRP A 328 2.19 8.66 28.62
C TRP A 328 3.66 8.25 28.56
N GLU A 329 3.96 7.00 28.94
CA GLU A 329 5.31 6.43 28.87
C GLU A 329 5.28 5.08 28.15
N ALA A 330 6.18 4.88 27.18
CA ALA A 330 6.28 3.63 26.42
C ALA A 330 7.68 3.44 25.80
N THR A 331 7.96 2.25 25.26
CA THR A 331 9.12 1.99 24.40
C THR A 331 8.90 2.62 23.01
N PRO A 332 9.88 3.33 22.40
CA PRO A 332 9.75 3.85 21.05
C PRO A 332 9.45 2.75 20.03
N ARG A 333 8.64 3.06 18.99
CA ARG A 333 8.47 2.13 17.87
C ARG A 333 9.69 2.14 16.96
N SER A 334 9.97 1.03 16.26
CA SER A 334 11.00 1.02 15.21
C SER A 334 10.43 1.56 13.90
N ILE A 335 11.26 2.20 13.07
CA ILE A 335 10.92 2.49 11.66
C ILE A 335 10.73 1.23 10.79
N HIS A 336 11.08 0.03 11.29
CA HIS A 336 10.73 -1.24 10.64
C HIS A 336 9.26 -1.61 10.87
N GLU A 337 8.76 -1.46 12.11
CA GLU A 337 7.37 -1.73 12.49
C GLU A 337 6.39 -0.66 11.98
N GLY A 338 6.84 0.60 11.87
CA GLY A 338 5.97 1.73 11.56
C GLY A 338 5.22 2.26 12.79
N ILE A 339 4.27 3.18 12.55
CA ILE A 339 3.37 3.74 13.60
C ILE A 339 1.88 3.50 13.33
N ALA A 340 1.48 3.18 12.09
CA ALA A 340 0.08 3.08 11.68
C ALA A 340 -0.70 2.00 12.47
N THR A 341 -0.07 0.87 12.78
CA THR A 341 -0.65 -0.20 13.59
C THR A 341 -0.81 0.20 15.06
N ALA A 342 0.15 0.94 15.63
CA ALA A 342 0.06 1.47 16.99
C ALA A 342 -1.07 2.52 17.09
N ILE A 343 -1.15 3.45 16.14
CA ILE A 343 -2.23 4.46 16.04
C ILE A 343 -3.60 3.79 15.90
N MET A 344 -3.74 2.82 14.99
CA MET A 344 -4.98 2.03 14.82
C MET A 344 -5.41 1.32 16.11
N ASN A 345 -4.46 0.79 16.87
CA ASN A 345 -4.70 0.11 18.15
C ASN A 345 -4.84 1.07 19.35
N SER A 346 -4.65 2.38 19.16
CA SER A 346 -4.55 3.39 20.23
C SER A 346 -3.42 3.12 21.24
N ASP A 347 -2.34 2.47 20.80
CA ASP A 347 -1.12 2.19 21.57
C ASP A 347 -0.13 3.38 21.50
N CYS A 348 -0.61 4.54 21.92
CA CYS A 348 0.13 5.80 21.98
C CYS A 348 -0.61 6.83 22.87
N LEU A 349 -0.09 8.05 22.98
CA LEU A 349 -0.80 9.13 23.68
C LEU A 349 -1.97 9.63 22.80
N VAL A 350 -3.19 9.19 23.12
CA VAL A 350 -4.42 9.59 22.42
C VAL A 350 -5.22 10.61 23.24
N PHE A 351 -5.67 11.68 22.61
CA PHE A 351 -6.57 12.68 23.21
C PHE A 351 -7.49 13.35 22.18
N ASP A 352 -8.59 13.94 22.64
CA ASP A 352 -9.53 14.68 21.78
C ASP A 352 -9.24 16.19 21.75
N THR A 353 -9.94 16.93 20.88
CA THR A 353 -9.80 18.39 20.76
C THR A 353 -10.18 19.14 22.04
N SER A 354 -11.08 18.63 22.88
CA SER A 354 -11.43 19.28 24.15
C SER A 354 -10.32 19.13 25.20
N ILE A 355 -9.66 17.98 25.26
CA ILE A 355 -8.42 17.79 26.03
C ILE A 355 -7.32 18.70 25.49
N ALA A 356 -7.17 18.80 24.16
CA ALA A 356 -6.16 19.66 23.54
C ALA A 356 -6.33 21.14 23.94
N GLN A 357 -7.56 21.68 23.99
CA GLN A 357 -7.80 23.07 24.44
C GLN A 357 -7.49 23.29 25.93
N LEU A 358 -7.40 22.25 26.77
CA LEU A 358 -7.01 22.39 28.20
C LEU A 358 -5.49 22.48 28.40
N PHE A 359 -4.71 22.20 27.35
CA PHE A 359 -3.25 22.15 27.36
C PHE A 359 -2.59 23.07 26.32
N ALA A 360 -3.34 23.60 25.36
CA ALA A 360 -2.84 24.51 24.33
C ALA A 360 -2.87 25.98 24.78
N GLU A 361 -1.83 26.74 24.41
CA GLU A 361 -1.75 28.20 24.59
C GLU A 361 -1.69 28.90 23.23
N ASN A 362 -2.57 29.88 23.03
CA ASN A 362 -2.69 30.66 21.77
C ASN A 362 -2.85 29.79 20.50
N GLY A 363 -3.48 28.60 20.62
CA GLY A 363 -3.66 27.65 19.51
C GLY A 363 -2.48 26.70 19.26
N ASN A 364 -1.44 26.74 20.10
CA ASN A 364 -0.27 25.87 20.00
C ASN A 364 -0.23 24.91 21.18
N LEU A 365 0.12 23.65 20.95
CA LEU A 365 0.24 22.62 21.98
C LEU A 365 1.71 22.30 22.27
N GLY A 366 2.14 22.55 23.50
CA GLY A 366 3.46 22.14 23.98
C GLY A 366 3.40 20.71 24.54
N ILE A 367 4.20 19.81 23.97
CA ILE A 367 4.39 18.44 24.46
C ILE A 367 5.82 18.34 24.99
N ASN A 368 5.99 18.10 26.29
CA ASN A 368 7.30 17.78 26.84
C ASN A 368 7.65 16.35 26.43
N VAL A 369 8.86 16.14 25.93
CA VAL A 369 9.35 14.84 25.46
C VAL A 369 10.67 14.52 26.13
N THR A 370 10.63 13.57 27.08
CA THR A 370 11.82 12.98 27.68
C THR A 370 12.10 11.62 27.03
N ILE A 371 13.35 11.35 26.67
CA ILE A 371 13.83 10.02 26.26
C ILE A 371 14.88 9.56 27.26
N SER A 372 14.85 8.27 27.62
CA SER A 372 15.75 7.68 28.61
C SER A 372 16.15 6.26 28.20
N MET A 373 17.33 5.81 28.62
CA MET A 373 17.73 4.41 28.53
C MET A 373 17.09 3.60 29.67
N CYS A 374 16.75 2.34 29.42
CA CYS A 374 16.11 1.44 30.39
C CYS A 374 16.75 0.04 30.41
#